data_AF-A0A6M0B8P3-F1
#
_entry.id   AF-A0A6M0B8P3-F1
#
_cell.length_a   1.000
_cell.length_b   1.000
_cell.length_c   1.000
_cell.angle_alpha   90.00
_cell.angle_beta   90.00
_cell.angle_gamma   90.00
#
_symmetry.space_group_name_H-M   'P 1'
#
loop_
_entity.id
_entity.type
_entity.pdbx_description
1 polymer ?
#
loop_
_entity_poly.entity_id
_entity_poly.type
_entity_poly.pdbx_seq_one_letter_code
_entity_poly.pdbx_strand_id
1 'polypeptide(L)'
;SDHQLMPMTAANLQKVVETVGQIDGVFYVGDLVNIPDRASEWFDDNRGGAFFPCLQGRANYQLEKNGVKTTYHGGEIIQNAPIFPVVGNHEVMGRFSMEKDLNSQFNDPFTRAAAQAIYQQKAEQLNPDNDPNYYQAWLKNNTYNTDTYNEIFYLPNGKPYYAVTFGDIRLVVLYITNIWRTPSLSPNAKGRYQEREQDLDNPIAWGYGQHIFEPVSKGSLQYQWLQAELNSTEFQQAKYKIVMFHHPPHSLGGNIVPAYTNPVQIIERDRAGKVTAVRYEYPKDKDYIIQDVVPLLEAAGVQLVYYGHSHLWNRFVDGNGMHFLESSNVGNSYGAHVGENKRPVPTGYKENYSATGDPNGLEPVMPTIEPLLGENNQPLPYIASNDVTVFSILDTGTGIVTSYRFDTRSPNSDVIKFDQFQLRLRD
;
A
#
# COMPACT_ATOMS: atom_id res chain seq x y z
N SER A 1 8.12 -3.18 3.67
CA SER A 1 7.01 -2.73 2.81
C SER A 1 7.51 -1.70 1.85
N ASP A 2 6.85 -1.52 0.71
CA ASP A 2 7.13 -0.45 -0.26
C ASP A 2 8.61 -0.46 -0.66
N HIS A 3 9.19 -1.67 -0.81
CA HIS A 3 10.59 -1.76 -1.20
C HIS A 3 10.74 -1.22 -2.59
N GLN A 4 9.96 -1.69 -3.57
CA GLN A 4 9.95 -1.13 -4.94
C GLN A 4 11.35 -0.84 -5.50
N LEU A 5 12.36 -1.63 -5.12
CA LEU A 5 13.76 -1.41 -5.46
C LEU A 5 14.28 0.01 -5.10
N MET A 6 13.72 0.61 -4.05
CA MET A 6 14.02 1.94 -3.55
C MET A 6 15.40 1.96 -2.91
N PRO A 7 16.06 3.13 -2.89
CA PRO A 7 17.51 3.20 -2.66
C PRO A 7 18.01 2.61 -1.33
N MET A 8 17.21 2.59 -0.27
CA MET A 8 17.62 2.06 1.02
C MET A 8 17.14 0.63 1.27
N THR A 9 16.53 -0.06 0.31
CA THR A 9 16.01 -1.43 0.46
C THR A 9 17.09 -2.43 0.85
N ALA A 10 18.19 -2.48 0.09
CA ALA A 10 19.29 -3.40 0.39
C ALA A 10 19.93 -3.11 1.76
N ALA A 11 20.10 -1.84 2.10
CA ALA A 11 20.59 -1.42 3.41
C ALA A 11 19.62 -1.84 4.53
N ASN A 12 18.32 -1.62 4.35
CA ASN A 12 17.28 -1.99 5.31
C ASN A 12 17.35 -3.49 5.66
N LEU A 13 17.30 -4.35 4.63
CA LEU A 13 17.28 -5.80 4.81
C LEU A 13 18.58 -6.33 5.41
N GLN A 14 19.71 -5.75 5.01
CA GLN A 14 20.99 -6.09 5.63
C GLN A 14 21.00 -5.72 7.12
N LYS A 15 20.51 -4.52 7.47
CA LYS A 15 20.43 -4.06 8.86
C LYS A 15 19.42 -4.82 9.70
N VAL A 16 18.34 -5.36 9.13
CA VAL A 16 17.43 -6.29 9.82
C VAL A 16 18.23 -7.49 10.32
N VAL A 17 18.95 -8.19 9.44
CA VAL A 17 19.68 -9.42 9.79
C VAL A 17 20.86 -9.12 10.72
N GLU A 18 21.58 -8.03 10.51
CA GLU A 18 22.65 -7.60 11.43
C GLU A 18 22.14 -7.27 12.84
N THR A 19 20.88 -6.82 12.96
CA THR A 19 20.31 -6.38 14.25
C THR A 19 19.68 -7.52 15.04
N VAL A 20 18.91 -8.39 14.38
CA VAL A 20 18.13 -9.44 15.06
C VAL A 20 18.53 -10.86 14.66
N GLY A 21 19.48 -11.01 13.75
CA GLY A 21 19.87 -12.31 13.22
C GLY A 21 18.78 -12.88 12.30
N GLN A 22 18.58 -14.19 12.41
CA GLN A 22 17.54 -14.89 11.66
C GLN A 22 16.15 -14.51 12.16
N ILE A 23 15.23 -14.26 11.23
CA ILE A 23 13.81 -14.03 11.52
C ILE A 23 12.97 -15.24 11.09
N ASP A 24 11.80 -15.42 11.70
CA ASP A 24 10.94 -16.57 11.45
C ASP A 24 9.89 -16.32 10.35
N GLY A 25 9.57 -15.06 10.04
CA GLY A 25 8.57 -14.70 9.05
C GLY A 25 8.61 -13.21 8.69
N VAL A 26 8.14 -12.88 7.49
CA VAL A 26 8.09 -11.50 7.00
C VAL A 26 6.65 -11.11 6.70
N PHE A 27 6.13 -10.11 7.42
CA PHE A 27 4.88 -9.45 7.07
C PHE A 27 5.19 -8.35 6.05
N TYR A 28 4.67 -8.49 4.84
CA TYR A 28 5.04 -7.62 3.73
C TYR A 28 3.81 -6.93 3.16
N VAL A 29 3.61 -5.67 3.53
CA VAL A 29 2.34 -4.95 3.28
C VAL A 29 2.25 -4.25 1.93
N GLY A 30 2.65 -4.97 0.88
CA GLY A 30 2.52 -4.57 -0.52
C GLY A 30 3.68 -3.73 -1.06
N ASP A 31 3.58 -3.44 -2.34
CA ASP A 31 4.55 -2.70 -3.14
C ASP A 31 5.95 -3.36 -3.08
N LEU A 32 6.00 -4.60 -3.56
CA LEU A 32 7.18 -5.45 -3.53
C LEU A 32 8.24 -4.98 -4.55
N VAL A 33 7.80 -4.74 -5.79
CA VAL A 33 8.60 -4.21 -6.91
C VAL A 33 7.91 -2.95 -7.48
N ASN A 34 8.50 -2.23 -8.44
CA ASN A 34 7.83 -1.09 -9.07
C ASN A 34 6.80 -1.53 -10.11
N ILE A 35 7.15 -2.47 -10.98
CA ILE A 35 6.25 -2.95 -12.04
C ILE A 35 6.22 -4.47 -11.96
N PRO A 36 5.04 -5.07 -11.70
CA PRO A 36 4.96 -6.49 -11.36
C PRO A 36 5.41 -7.36 -12.55
N ASP A 37 5.02 -7.01 -13.77
CA ASP A 37 5.39 -7.75 -14.97
C ASP A 37 6.86 -7.55 -15.41
N ARG A 38 7.64 -6.67 -14.74
CA ARG A 38 9.05 -6.47 -15.09
C ARG A 38 9.93 -7.50 -14.38
N ALA A 39 10.21 -8.60 -15.07
CA ALA A 39 11.06 -9.69 -14.56
C ALA A 39 12.39 -9.21 -13.94
N SER A 40 13.04 -8.20 -14.52
CA SER A 40 14.31 -7.71 -13.98
C SER A 40 14.20 -7.13 -12.58
N GLU A 41 13.04 -6.62 -12.18
CA GLU A 41 12.87 -6.08 -10.83
C GLU A 41 12.83 -7.19 -9.77
N TRP A 42 12.38 -8.38 -10.16
CA TRP A 42 12.37 -9.56 -9.31
C TRP A 42 13.74 -10.21 -9.18
N PHE A 43 14.45 -10.36 -10.31
CA PHE A 43 15.54 -11.33 -10.40
C PHE A 43 16.94 -10.72 -10.66
N ASP A 44 17.06 -9.73 -11.55
CA ASP A 44 18.38 -9.33 -12.10
C ASP A 44 18.49 -7.84 -12.47
N ASP A 45 17.92 -6.96 -11.65
CA ASP A 45 18.02 -5.51 -11.80
C ASP A 45 19.49 -5.07 -11.91
N ASN A 46 19.82 -4.38 -13.00
CA ASN A 46 21.19 -3.97 -13.34
C ASN A 46 21.83 -3.01 -12.32
N ARG A 47 21.05 -2.37 -11.44
CA ARG A 47 21.60 -1.53 -10.35
C ARG A 47 22.01 -2.37 -9.14
N GLY A 48 21.75 -3.69 -9.17
CA GLY A 48 22.05 -4.63 -8.11
C GLY A 48 20.98 -4.69 -7.01
N GLY A 49 19.79 -4.12 -7.23
CA GLY A 49 18.75 -3.92 -6.22
C GLY A 49 17.52 -4.82 -6.35
N ALA A 50 17.56 -5.89 -7.15
CA ALA A 50 16.41 -6.76 -7.40
C ALA A 50 15.84 -7.39 -6.12
N PHE A 51 14.53 -7.64 -6.12
CA PHE A 51 13.77 -8.08 -4.96
C PHE A 51 14.33 -9.36 -4.32
N PHE A 52 14.44 -10.45 -5.08
CA PHE A 52 14.93 -11.71 -4.54
C PHE A 52 16.41 -11.66 -4.14
N PRO A 53 17.33 -11.10 -4.95
CA PRO A 53 18.72 -10.92 -4.51
C PRO A 53 18.86 -10.13 -3.20
N CYS A 54 18.10 -9.05 -3.01
CA CYS A 54 18.12 -8.30 -1.75
C CYS A 54 17.67 -9.15 -0.55
N LEU A 55 16.61 -9.94 -0.72
CA LEU A 55 16.08 -10.82 0.33
C LEU A 55 16.90 -12.08 0.56
N GLN A 56 17.86 -12.37 -0.33
CA GLN A 56 18.78 -13.48 -0.22
C GLN A 56 20.16 -13.10 0.33
N GLY A 57 20.42 -11.81 0.58
CA GLY A 57 21.76 -11.33 0.94
C GLY A 57 22.75 -11.38 -0.24
N ARG A 58 22.25 -11.31 -1.48
CA ARG A 58 23.01 -11.44 -2.73
C ARG A 58 22.91 -10.20 -3.63
N ALA A 59 22.29 -9.13 -3.16
CA ALA A 59 22.27 -7.85 -3.87
C ALA A 59 23.70 -7.27 -3.97
N ASN A 60 23.86 -6.28 -4.84
CA ASN A 60 25.10 -5.51 -4.98
C ASN A 60 24.74 -4.04 -5.21
N TYR A 61 23.85 -3.51 -4.37
CA TYR A 61 23.32 -2.17 -4.56
C TYR A 61 24.30 -1.14 -4.01
N GLN A 62 24.78 -0.24 -4.88
CA GLN A 62 25.65 0.87 -4.49
C GLN A 62 24.81 2.09 -4.12
N LEU A 63 24.81 2.45 -2.84
CA LEU A 63 24.19 3.67 -2.34
C LEU A 63 25.27 4.73 -2.10
N GLU A 64 25.10 5.91 -2.69
CA GLU A 64 25.97 7.05 -2.48
C GLU A 64 25.28 8.10 -1.59
N LYS A 65 25.92 8.45 -0.48
CA LYS A 65 25.49 9.52 0.44
C LYS A 65 26.68 10.38 0.82
N ASN A 66 26.54 11.70 0.71
CA ASN A 66 27.59 12.66 1.05
C ASN A 66 28.96 12.36 0.39
N GLY A 67 28.95 11.87 -0.86
CA GLY A 67 30.15 11.50 -1.61
C GLY A 67 30.82 10.18 -1.18
N VAL A 68 30.22 9.45 -0.23
CA VAL A 68 30.66 8.12 0.19
C VAL A 68 29.78 7.07 -0.47
N LYS A 69 30.40 6.15 -1.21
CA LYS A 69 29.73 4.98 -1.80
C LYS A 69 29.82 3.80 -0.86
N THR A 70 28.69 3.20 -0.56
CA THR A 70 28.59 1.97 0.23
C THR A 70 27.79 0.94 -0.54
N THR A 71 28.35 -0.27 -0.66
CA THR A 71 27.64 -1.41 -1.26
C THR A 71 26.88 -2.15 -0.17
N TYR A 72 25.59 -2.36 -0.38
CA TYR A 72 24.74 -3.18 0.48
C TYR A 72 24.30 -4.44 -0.25
N HIS A 73 24.30 -5.57 0.46
CA HIS A 73 24.02 -6.88 -0.10
C HIS A 73 22.62 -7.41 0.24
N GLY A 74 21.85 -6.68 1.04
CA GLY A 74 20.58 -7.18 1.57
C GLY A 74 20.79 -8.15 2.72
N GLY A 75 19.77 -8.93 3.06
CA GLY A 75 19.80 -9.87 4.20
C GLY A 75 19.42 -11.28 3.76
N GLU A 76 20.02 -12.31 4.37
CA GLU A 76 19.70 -13.72 4.12
C GLU A 76 18.39 -14.15 4.80
N ILE A 77 17.26 -13.68 4.26
CA ILE A 77 15.94 -13.79 4.89
C ILE A 77 15.14 -14.95 4.30
N ILE A 78 14.88 -14.93 3.00
CA ILE A 78 13.86 -15.80 2.38
C ILE A 78 14.28 -17.25 2.20
N GLN A 79 15.54 -17.57 2.49
CA GLN A 79 16.01 -18.94 2.61
C GLN A 79 15.45 -19.62 3.87
N ASN A 80 15.08 -18.82 4.87
CA ASN A 80 14.78 -19.28 6.23
C ASN A 80 13.38 -18.87 6.72
N ALA A 81 12.77 -17.86 6.09
CA ALA A 81 11.50 -17.28 6.53
C ALA A 81 10.50 -17.16 5.36
N PRO A 82 9.22 -17.58 5.52
CA PRO A 82 8.18 -17.27 4.55
C PRO A 82 7.88 -15.76 4.53
N ILE A 83 7.50 -15.28 3.35
CA ILE A 83 6.88 -13.96 3.18
C ILE A 83 5.37 -14.14 3.15
N PHE A 84 4.67 -13.31 3.90
CA PHE A 84 3.23 -13.13 3.82
C PHE A 84 2.96 -11.80 3.12
N PRO A 85 2.69 -11.79 1.80
CA PRO A 85 2.55 -10.55 1.07
C PRO A 85 1.09 -10.10 0.99
N VAL A 86 0.87 -8.79 1.06
CA VAL A 86 -0.35 -8.09 0.69
C VAL A 86 -0.23 -7.64 -0.77
N VAL A 87 -1.37 -7.54 -1.48
CA VAL A 87 -1.43 -6.85 -2.78
C VAL A 87 -1.50 -5.33 -2.55
N GLY A 88 -0.41 -4.63 -2.88
CA GLY A 88 -0.34 -3.18 -2.99
C GLY A 88 -0.73 -2.69 -4.39
N ASN A 89 -0.64 -1.39 -4.64
CA ASN A 89 -0.97 -0.86 -5.97
C ASN A 89 0.11 -1.18 -7.01
N HIS A 90 1.34 -1.51 -6.60
CA HIS A 90 2.40 -1.96 -7.49
C HIS A 90 2.35 -3.46 -7.80
N GLU A 91 1.41 -4.22 -7.24
CA GLU A 91 1.14 -5.61 -7.62
C GLU A 91 0.05 -5.72 -8.70
N VAL A 92 -0.55 -4.59 -9.08
CA VAL A 92 -1.66 -4.53 -10.03
C VAL A 92 -1.18 -3.97 -11.37
N MET A 93 -1.19 -4.82 -12.38
CA MET A 93 -0.91 -4.40 -13.75
C MET A 93 -2.18 -3.86 -14.41
N GLY A 94 -2.07 -2.79 -15.20
CA GLY A 94 -3.20 -2.21 -15.93
C GLY A 94 -3.59 -3.00 -17.18
N ARG A 95 -4.18 -2.30 -18.16
CA ARG A 95 -4.64 -2.93 -19.41
C ARG A 95 -3.48 -3.55 -20.19
N PHE A 96 -3.68 -4.78 -20.62
CA PHE A 96 -2.72 -5.52 -21.42
C PHE A 96 -2.60 -4.92 -22.84
N SER A 97 -1.38 -4.83 -23.35
CA SER A 97 -1.11 -4.41 -24.72
C SER A 97 0.21 -5.00 -25.22
N MET A 98 0.22 -5.48 -26.46
CA MET A 98 1.45 -5.87 -27.16
C MET A 98 2.19 -4.69 -27.78
N GLU A 99 1.58 -3.49 -27.79
CA GLU A 99 2.12 -2.29 -28.44
C GLU A 99 2.72 -1.30 -27.43
N LYS A 100 2.12 -1.21 -26.23
CA LYS A 100 2.57 -0.31 -25.17
C LYS A 100 3.65 -0.98 -24.32
N ASP A 101 4.64 -0.20 -23.89
CA ASP A 101 5.61 -0.67 -22.90
C ASP A 101 4.96 -0.95 -21.53
N LEU A 102 5.68 -1.69 -20.68
CA LEU A 102 5.19 -2.10 -19.35
C LEU A 102 4.86 -0.89 -18.46
N ASN A 103 5.62 0.21 -18.55
CA ASN A 103 5.35 1.39 -17.72
C ASN A 103 4.03 2.05 -18.11
N SER A 104 3.75 2.11 -19.41
CA SER A 104 2.52 2.66 -19.96
C SER A 104 1.31 1.80 -19.60
N GLN A 105 1.46 0.47 -19.61
CA GLN A 105 0.41 -0.46 -19.18
C GLN A 105 0.18 -0.39 -17.67
N PHE A 106 1.25 -0.38 -16.86
CA PHE A 106 1.19 -0.24 -15.39
C PHE A 106 0.43 1.00 -14.93
N ASN A 107 0.59 2.12 -15.64
CA ASN A 107 -0.11 3.38 -15.34
C ASN A 107 -1.54 3.46 -15.92
N ASP A 108 -2.00 2.43 -16.63
CA ASP A 108 -3.29 2.39 -17.32
C ASP A 108 -4.32 1.36 -16.81
N PRO A 109 -4.47 1.13 -15.47
CA PRO A 109 -5.64 0.45 -14.95
C PRO A 109 -6.94 1.17 -15.29
N PHE A 110 -7.94 0.38 -15.64
CA PHE A 110 -9.27 0.85 -16.05
C PHE A 110 -10.35 0.13 -15.26
N THR A 111 -11.43 0.83 -14.89
CA THR A 111 -12.44 0.25 -13.99
C THR A 111 -13.16 -0.93 -14.64
N ARG A 112 -13.45 -1.98 -13.85
CA ARG A 112 -14.26 -3.11 -14.31
C ARG A 112 -15.63 -2.66 -14.80
N ALA A 113 -16.31 -1.79 -14.07
CA ALA A 113 -17.63 -1.28 -14.45
C ALA A 113 -17.63 -0.59 -15.83
N ALA A 114 -16.66 0.29 -16.11
CA ALA A 114 -16.58 0.96 -17.40
C ALA A 114 -16.23 -0.01 -18.54
N ALA A 115 -15.31 -0.96 -18.31
CA ALA A 115 -15.00 -1.99 -19.30
C ALA A 115 -16.20 -2.90 -19.59
N GLN A 116 -16.96 -3.28 -18.56
CA GLN A 116 -18.18 -4.08 -18.71
C GLN A 116 -19.25 -3.36 -19.54
N ALA A 117 -19.44 -2.06 -19.31
CA ALA A 117 -20.37 -1.25 -20.12
C ALA A 117 -19.95 -1.23 -21.61
N ILE A 118 -18.64 -1.10 -21.89
CA ILE A 118 -18.11 -1.17 -23.26
C ILE A 118 -18.32 -2.56 -23.85
N TYR A 119 -18.05 -3.61 -23.08
CA TYR A 119 -18.23 -4.98 -23.52
C TYR A 119 -19.68 -5.26 -23.89
N GLN A 120 -20.65 -4.86 -23.05
CA GLN A 120 -22.07 -5.07 -23.30
C GLN A 120 -22.54 -4.43 -24.61
N GLN A 121 -22.02 -3.25 -24.97
CA GLN A 121 -22.33 -2.59 -26.25
C GLN A 121 -21.77 -3.32 -27.47
N LYS A 122 -20.70 -4.12 -27.28
CA LYS A 122 -19.96 -4.78 -28.36
C LYS A 122 -19.98 -6.30 -28.25
N ALA A 123 -20.81 -6.87 -27.38
CA ALA A 123 -20.75 -8.27 -26.99
C ALA A 123 -20.92 -9.20 -28.19
N GLU A 124 -21.89 -8.91 -29.06
CA GLU A 124 -22.15 -9.68 -30.29
C GLU A 124 -20.95 -9.68 -31.26
N GLN A 125 -20.17 -8.58 -31.29
CA GLN A 125 -18.98 -8.47 -32.13
C GLN A 125 -17.75 -9.13 -31.50
N LEU A 126 -17.56 -8.95 -30.19
CA LEU A 126 -16.37 -9.41 -29.46
C LEU A 126 -16.44 -10.90 -29.11
N ASN A 127 -17.63 -11.39 -28.77
CA ASN A 127 -17.87 -12.74 -28.27
C ASN A 127 -19.20 -13.30 -28.81
N PRO A 128 -19.28 -13.56 -30.13
CA PRO A 128 -20.52 -13.99 -30.78
C PRO A 128 -21.09 -15.30 -30.21
N ASP A 129 -20.23 -16.17 -29.66
CA ASP A 129 -20.62 -17.45 -29.08
C ASP A 129 -20.98 -17.35 -27.58
N ASN A 130 -20.90 -16.15 -27.00
CA ASN A 130 -21.14 -15.87 -25.58
C ASN A 130 -20.32 -16.78 -24.63
N ASP A 131 -19.06 -17.05 -24.97
CA ASP A 131 -18.16 -17.84 -24.12
C ASP A 131 -17.82 -17.08 -22.82
N PRO A 132 -18.19 -17.59 -21.63
CA PRO A 132 -17.88 -16.93 -20.37
C PRO A 132 -16.37 -16.81 -20.12
N ASN A 133 -15.54 -17.72 -20.63
CA ASN A 133 -14.09 -17.66 -20.46
C ASN A 133 -13.49 -16.51 -21.27
N TYR A 134 -13.97 -16.30 -22.50
CA TYR A 134 -13.58 -15.14 -23.30
C TYR A 134 -13.94 -13.84 -22.59
N TYR A 135 -15.15 -13.72 -22.02
CA TYR A 135 -15.55 -12.52 -21.28
C TYR A 135 -14.61 -12.22 -20.10
N GLN A 136 -14.27 -13.22 -19.29
CA GLN A 136 -13.35 -13.03 -18.17
C GLN A 136 -11.95 -12.64 -18.62
N ALA A 137 -11.40 -13.30 -19.65
CA ALA A 137 -10.10 -12.96 -20.22
C ALA A 137 -10.09 -11.55 -20.82
N TRP A 138 -11.15 -11.18 -21.54
CA TRP A 138 -11.31 -9.85 -22.11
C TRP A 138 -11.38 -8.79 -21.01
N LEU A 139 -12.19 -9.02 -19.97
CA LEU A 139 -12.33 -8.06 -18.87
C LEU A 139 -10.99 -7.86 -18.17
N LYS A 140 -10.26 -8.95 -17.86
CA LYS A 140 -8.92 -8.90 -17.28
C LYS A 140 -7.96 -8.05 -18.14
N ASN A 141 -7.87 -8.35 -19.44
CA ASN A 141 -6.96 -7.66 -20.36
C ASN A 141 -7.34 -6.20 -20.61
N ASN A 142 -8.62 -5.83 -20.44
CA ASN A 142 -9.12 -4.47 -20.66
C ASN A 142 -9.38 -3.68 -19.37
N THR A 143 -8.92 -4.18 -18.21
CA THR A 143 -9.03 -3.49 -16.93
C THR A 143 -7.71 -3.45 -16.19
N TYR A 144 -7.45 -4.47 -15.38
CA TYR A 144 -6.26 -4.69 -14.58
C TYR A 144 -6.22 -6.14 -14.09
N ASN A 145 -5.06 -6.60 -13.66
CA ASN A 145 -4.85 -7.95 -13.13
C ASN A 145 -3.74 -7.98 -12.05
N THR A 146 -3.65 -9.10 -11.34
CA THR A 146 -2.59 -9.41 -10.37
C THR A 146 -1.88 -10.72 -10.75
N ASP A 147 -1.80 -11.01 -12.06
CA ASP A 147 -1.35 -12.32 -12.56
C ASP A 147 0.07 -12.63 -12.08
N THR A 148 1.03 -11.72 -12.27
CA THR A 148 2.41 -11.94 -11.82
C THR A 148 2.52 -12.11 -10.31
N TYR A 149 1.74 -11.37 -9.52
CA TYR A 149 1.71 -11.58 -8.07
C TYR A 149 1.26 -13.01 -7.70
N ASN A 150 0.22 -13.53 -8.35
CA ASN A 150 -0.29 -14.88 -8.13
C ASN A 150 0.63 -15.99 -8.71
N GLU A 151 1.46 -15.67 -9.70
CA GLU A 151 2.46 -16.58 -10.26
C GLU A 151 3.72 -16.64 -9.38
N ILE A 152 4.14 -15.52 -8.80
CA ILE A 152 5.32 -15.43 -7.93
C ILE A 152 5.04 -16.05 -6.55
N PHE A 153 3.85 -15.82 -5.99
CA PHE A 153 3.51 -16.26 -4.64
C PHE A 153 2.46 -17.37 -4.61
N TYR A 154 2.74 -18.41 -3.84
CA TYR A 154 1.71 -19.37 -3.45
C TYR A 154 0.90 -18.81 -2.28
N LEU A 155 -0.38 -18.48 -2.52
CA LEU A 155 -1.27 -17.92 -1.52
C LEU A 155 -2.25 -18.97 -0.98
N PRO A 156 -2.62 -18.93 0.31
CA PRO A 156 -3.65 -19.81 0.85
C PRO A 156 -4.95 -19.69 0.05
N ASN A 157 -5.47 -20.82 -0.41
CA ASN A 157 -6.68 -20.93 -1.23
C ASN A 157 -6.64 -20.15 -2.57
N GLY A 158 -5.45 -19.70 -3.02
CA GLY A 158 -5.27 -18.98 -4.28
C GLY A 158 -6.01 -17.63 -4.35
N LYS A 159 -6.32 -17.01 -3.21
CA LYS A 159 -7.01 -15.71 -3.16
C LYS A 159 -6.07 -14.58 -2.74
N PRO A 160 -6.26 -13.35 -3.25
CA PRO A 160 -5.46 -12.17 -2.88
C PRO A 160 -5.79 -11.60 -1.49
N TYR A 161 -6.76 -12.20 -0.79
CA TYR A 161 -7.04 -12.00 0.62
C TYR A 161 -7.22 -13.37 1.29
N TYR A 162 -6.60 -13.56 2.44
CA TYR A 162 -6.50 -14.85 3.09
C TYR A 162 -6.18 -14.71 4.58
N ALA A 163 -6.26 -15.81 5.32
CA ALA A 163 -5.80 -15.86 6.70
C ALA A 163 -4.96 -17.11 6.94
N VAL A 164 -3.97 -16.98 7.81
CA VAL A 164 -3.03 -18.06 8.14
C VAL A 164 -2.66 -17.98 9.61
N THR A 165 -2.50 -19.15 10.24
CA THR A 165 -1.95 -19.25 11.58
C THR A 165 -0.46 -19.55 11.48
N PHE A 166 0.36 -18.70 12.09
CA PHE A 166 1.82 -18.83 12.10
C PHE A 166 2.31 -18.65 13.54
N GLY A 167 2.70 -19.75 14.18
CA GLY A 167 3.00 -19.77 15.62
C GLY A 167 1.81 -19.27 16.45
N ASP A 168 2.07 -18.29 17.30
CA ASP A 168 1.08 -17.64 18.18
C ASP A 168 0.15 -16.64 17.45
N ILE A 169 0.35 -16.42 16.16
CA ILE A 169 -0.31 -15.37 15.39
C ILE A 169 -1.42 -15.95 14.52
N ARG A 170 -2.61 -15.35 14.55
CA ARG A 170 -3.55 -15.37 13.43
C ARG A 170 -3.36 -14.10 12.61
N LEU A 171 -2.87 -14.28 11.40
CA LEU A 171 -2.62 -13.21 10.44
C LEU A 171 -3.72 -13.20 9.39
N VAL A 172 -4.45 -12.08 9.29
CA VAL A 172 -5.44 -11.82 8.27
C VAL A 172 -4.86 -10.83 7.26
N VAL A 173 -4.93 -11.18 5.97
CA VAL A 173 -4.37 -10.40 4.87
C VAL A 173 -5.52 -9.95 3.97
N LEU A 174 -5.68 -8.64 3.81
CA LEU A 174 -6.77 -8.06 3.02
C LEU A 174 -6.22 -7.39 1.75
N TYR A 175 -6.98 -7.52 0.67
CA TYR A 175 -6.77 -6.80 -0.57
C TYR A 175 -7.50 -5.45 -0.51
N ILE A 176 -6.90 -4.51 0.22
CA ILE A 176 -7.34 -3.12 0.34
C ILE A 176 -6.27 -2.23 -0.29
N THR A 177 -6.42 -1.98 -1.59
CA THR A 177 -5.63 -0.99 -2.32
C THR A 177 -6.44 -0.38 -3.47
N ASN A 178 -5.96 0.72 -4.03
CA ASN A 178 -6.58 1.44 -5.14
C ASN A 178 -5.49 1.85 -6.13
N ILE A 179 -5.88 2.27 -7.33
CA ILE A 179 -4.90 2.83 -8.26
C ILE A 179 -4.32 4.11 -7.66
N TRP A 180 -3.00 4.21 -7.57
CA TRP A 180 -2.35 5.47 -7.27
C TRP A 180 -2.51 6.42 -8.47
N ARG A 181 -3.00 7.64 -8.20
CA ARG A 181 -3.06 8.72 -9.18
C ARG A 181 -2.44 9.98 -8.59
N THR A 182 -1.80 10.76 -9.46
CA THR A 182 -1.22 12.04 -9.05
C THR A 182 -2.31 12.96 -8.44
N PRO A 183 -1.99 13.67 -7.34
CA PRO A 183 -2.89 14.68 -6.78
C PRO A 183 -2.90 16.00 -7.58
N SER A 184 -2.06 16.11 -8.61
CA SER A 184 -1.97 17.31 -9.45
C SER A 184 -3.29 17.63 -10.14
N LEU A 185 -3.66 18.91 -10.12
CA LEU A 185 -4.79 19.48 -10.88
C LEU A 185 -4.34 20.07 -12.23
N SER A 186 -3.15 19.69 -12.71
CA SER A 186 -2.69 20.12 -14.02
C SER A 186 -3.65 19.63 -15.12
N PRO A 187 -3.91 20.43 -16.17
CA PRO A 187 -4.68 20.01 -17.35
C PRO A 187 -4.20 18.72 -18.01
N ASN A 188 -2.92 18.39 -17.85
CA ASN A 188 -2.28 17.21 -18.44
C ASN A 188 -2.24 16.01 -17.48
N ALA A 189 -2.73 16.15 -16.25
CA ALA A 189 -2.72 15.08 -15.25
C ALA A 189 -3.89 14.11 -15.47
N LYS A 190 -3.58 12.81 -15.62
CA LYS A 190 -4.56 11.73 -15.43
C LYS A 190 -4.71 11.52 -13.92
N GLY A 191 -5.44 12.43 -13.30
CA GLY A 191 -5.33 12.72 -11.88
C GLY A 191 -6.34 11.99 -10.99
N ARG A 192 -6.10 12.10 -9.69
CA ARG A 192 -7.01 11.66 -8.63
C ARG A 192 -8.34 12.41 -8.68
N TYR A 193 -8.31 13.72 -8.90
CA TYR A 193 -9.50 14.57 -8.76
C TYR A 193 -10.16 14.96 -10.10
N GLN A 194 -9.45 14.82 -11.22
CA GLN A 194 -9.98 15.19 -12.53
C GLN A 194 -9.26 14.46 -13.68
N GLU A 195 -9.93 14.44 -14.83
CA GLU A 195 -9.36 13.94 -16.09
C GLU A 195 -8.51 14.98 -16.82
N ARG A 196 -7.69 14.48 -17.76
CA ARG A 196 -6.93 15.35 -18.68
C ARG A 196 -7.86 16.09 -19.62
N GLU A 197 -7.59 17.36 -19.86
CA GLU A 197 -8.41 18.19 -20.77
C GLU A 197 -8.49 17.60 -22.18
N GLN A 198 -7.37 17.07 -22.68
CA GLN A 198 -7.31 16.44 -24.02
C GLN A 198 -8.13 15.14 -24.14
N ASP A 199 -8.50 14.50 -23.03
CA ASP A 199 -9.21 13.22 -23.01
C ASP A 199 -10.71 13.38 -22.73
N LEU A 200 -11.22 14.60 -22.49
CA LEU A 200 -12.60 14.82 -22.05
C LEU A 200 -13.66 14.25 -23.00
N ASP A 201 -13.38 14.22 -24.30
CA ASP A 201 -14.28 13.64 -25.31
C ASP A 201 -14.06 12.13 -25.54
N ASN A 202 -13.14 11.49 -24.80
CA ASN A 202 -12.80 10.08 -24.94
C ASN A 202 -12.84 9.33 -23.58
N PRO A 203 -14.01 8.80 -23.17
CA PRO A 203 -14.16 8.05 -21.91
C PRO A 203 -13.29 6.79 -21.75
N ILE A 204 -12.72 6.27 -22.84
CA ILE A 204 -11.81 5.11 -22.81
C ILE A 204 -10.38 5.53 -22.39
N ALA A 205 -10.05 6.81 -22.55
CA ALA A 205 -8.77 7.39 -22.13
C ALA A 205 -8.76 7.87 -20.67
N TRP A 206 -9.94 8.09 -20.08
CA TRP A 206 -10.10 8.54 -18.69
C TRP A 206 -9.41 7.61 -17.68
N GLY A 207 -9.02 8.19 -16.53
CA GLY A 207 -8.41 7.50 -15.39
C GLY A 207 -9.39 7.01 -14.34
N TYR A 208 -10.61 7.56 -14.33
CA TYR A 208 -11.66 7.24 -13.36
C TYR A 208 -11.22 7.46 -11.91
N GLY A 209 -10.43 8.50 -11.69
CA GLY A 209 -9.86 8.83 -10.38
C GLY A 209 -9.04 7.68 -9.77
N GLN A 210 -9.00 7.65 -8.44
CA GLN A 210 -8.45 6.57 -7.63
C GLN A 210 -9.52 5.52 -7.32
N HIS A 211 -9.87 4.73 -8.34
CA HIS A 211 -10.80 3.63 -8.15
C HIS A 211 -10.16 2.47 -7.38
N ILE A 212 -11.01 1.78 -6.61
CA ILE A 212 -10.64 0.60 -5.81
C ILE A 212 -10.55 -0.63 -6.72
N PHE A 213 -9.56 -1.49 -6.48
CA PHE A 213 -9.39 -2.73 -7.24
C PHE A 213 -10.27 -3.87 -6.74
N GLU A 214 -10.41 -4.03 -5.43
CA GLU A 214 -11.24 -5.05 -4.81
C GLU A 214 -12.18 -4.42 -3.78
N PRO A 215 -13.52 -4.57 -3.93
CA PRO A 215 -14.47 -3.98 -2.99
C PRO A 215 -14.33 -4.55 -1.56
N VAL A 216 -14.27 -3.66 -0.58
CA VAL A 216 -14.24 -4.01 0.86
C VAL A 216 -15.39 -3.41 1.68
N SER A 217 -16.26 -2.63 1.02
CA SER A 217 -17.45 -2.07 1.66
C SER A 217 -18.39 -3.15 2.17
N LYS A 218 -19.22 -2.82 3.16
CA LYS A 218 -20.20 -3.73 3.76
C LYS A 218 -21.04 -4.43 2.68
N GLY A 219 -21.06 -5.77 2.77
CA GLY A 219 -21.78 -6.63 1.83
C GLY A 219 -20.96 -7.10 0.62
N SER A 220 -19.72 -6.62 0.42
CA SER A 220 -18.81 -7.22 -0.56
C SER A 220 -18.38 -8.64 -0.15
N LEU A 221 -17.87 -9.42 -1.12
CA LEU A 221 -17.39 -10.77 -0.86
C LEU A 221 -16.23 -10.78 0.15
N GLN A 222 -15.28 -9.85 0.00
CA GLN A 222 -14.16 -9.72 0.93
C GLN A 222 -14.63 -9.31 2.33
N TYR A 223 -15.60 -8.38 2.43
CA TYR A 223 -16.15 -7.97 3.73
C TYR A 223 -16.86 -9.12 4.45
N GLN A 224 -17.70 -9.87 3.74
CA GLN A 224 -18.42 -11.02 4.29
C GLN A 224 -17.44 -12.14 4.71
N TRP A 225 -16.41 -12.37 3.90
CA TRP A 225 -15.33 -13.30 4.25
C TRP A 225 -14.59 -12.86 5.50
N LEU A 226 -14.21 -11.59 5.60
CA LEU A 226 -13.54 -11.03 6.78
C LEU A 226 -14.42 -11.21 8.02
N GLN A 227 -15.70 -10.87 7.94
CA GLN A 227 -16.63 -11.07 9.05
C GLN A 227 -16.69 -12.54 9.49
N ALA A 228 -16.72 -13.49 8.56
CA ALA A 228 -16.69 -14.91 8.89
C ALA A 228 -15.35 -15.33 9.53
N GLU A 229 -14.22 -14.87 8.98
CA GLU A 229 -12.88 -15.16 9.47
C GLU A 229 -12.65 -14.64 10.90
N LEU A 230 -13.08 -13.40 11.19
CA LEU A 230 -12.97 -12.81 12.53
C LEU A 230 -13.82 -13.55 13.59
N ASN A 231 -14.84 -14.29 13.15
CA ASN A 231 -15.65 -15.15 14.01
C ASN A 231 -15.19 -16.61 14.03
N SER A 232 -14.11 -16.96 13.33
CA SER A 232 -13.57 -18.31 13.31
C SER A 232 -12.94 -18.68 14.66
N THR A 233 -12.92 -19.99 14.95
CA THR A 233 -12.26 -20.52 16.14
C THR A 233 -10.77 -20.17 16.14
N GLU A 234 -10.11 -20.30 14.99
CA GLU A 234 -8.70 -20.01 14.79
C GLU A 234 -8.38 -18.55 15.13
N PHE A 235 -9.23 -17.62 14.70
CA PHE A 235 -9.06 -16.21 15.02
C PHE A 235 -9.33 -15.92 16.50
N GLN A 236 -10.44 -16.41 17.04
CA GLN A 236 -10.84 -16.14 18.42
C GLN A 236 -9.81 -16.67 19.44
N GLN A 237 -9.24 -17.85 19.18
CA GLN A 237 -8.27 -18.51 20.07
C GLN A 237 -6.83 -18.04 19.90
N ALA A 238 -6.51 -17.29 18.83
CA ALA A 238 -5.16 -16.83 18.60
C ALA A 238 -4.71 -15.82 19.66
N LYS A 239 -3.48 -16.00 20.14
CA LYS A 239 -2.84 -15.12 21.12
C LYS A 239 -2.57 -13.73 20.54
N TYR A 240 -2.08 -13.68 19.30
CA TYR A 240 -1.92 -12.43 18.55
C TYR A 240 -2.83 -12.40 17.32
N LYS A 241 -3.69 -11.39 17.24
CA LYS A 241 -4.66 -11.14 16.18
C LYS A 241 -4.18 -9.93 15.37
N ILE A 242 -3.63 -10.20 14.19
CA ILE A 242 -3.00 -9.19 13.35
C ILE A 242 -3.71 -9.15 12.01
N VAL A 243 -4.04 -7.95 11.57
CA VAL A 243 -4.61 -7.69 10.24
C VAL A 243 -3.60 -6.86 9.46
N MET A 244 -3.41 -7.17 8.19
CA MET A 244 -2.56 -6.35 7.34
C MET A 244 -3.16 -6.12 5.95
N PHE A 245 -2.94 -4.91 5.44
CA PHE A 245 -3.36 -4.46 4.13
C PHE A 245 -2.56 -3.23 3.70
N HIS A 246 -2.63 -2.82 2.43
CA HIS A 246 -1.68 -1.85 1.90
C HIS A 246 -2.10 -0.40 2.17
N HIS A 247 -3.34 -0.03 1.84
CA HIS A 247 -3.81 1.35 1.97
C HIS A 247 -4.02 1.75 3.45
N PRO A 248 -3.52 2.91 3.90
CA PRO A 248 -3.54 3.28 5.31
C PRO A 248 -4.94 3.64 5.83
N PRO A 249 -5.38 3.12 6.99
CA PRO A 249 -6.54 3.64 7.71
C PRO A 249 -6.23 4.94 8.44
N HIS A 250 -5.01 5.08 8.97
CA HIS A 250 -4.53 6.26 9.70
C HIS A 250 -3.11 6.58 9.24
N SER A 251 -2.83 7.81 8.83
CA SER A 251 -1.48 8.20 8.42
C SER A 251 -1.31 9.71 8.33
N LEU A 252 -0.09 10.17 8.59
CA LEU A 252 0.38 11.51 8.27
C LEU A 252 0.83 11.64 6.81
N GLY A 253 0.89 10.54 6.07
CA GLY A 253 1.34 10.51 4.69
C GLY A 253 0.35 11.08 3.69
N GLY A 254 0.78 11.30 2.45
CA GLY A 254 -0.05 11.94 1.41
C GLY A 254 -1.10 11.01 0.78
N ASN A 255 -0.84 9.70 0.79
CA ASN A 255 -1.63 8.74 0.02
C ASN A 255 -2.90 8.25 0.72
N ILE A 256 -3.07 8.55 2.02
CA ILE A 256 -4.34 8.36 2.76
C ILE A 256 -5.47 9.31 2.32
N VAL A 257 -5.12 10.42 1.67
CA VAL A 257 -6.10 11.32 1.07
C VAL A 257 -6.15 10.98 -0.42
N PRO A 258 -7.32 10.85 -1.04
CA PRO A 258 -8.66 11.07 -0.49
C PRO A 258 -9.18 9.85 0.28
N ALA A 259 -10.38 9.94 0.85
CA ALA A 259 -11.03 8.81 1.53
C ALA A 259 -11.06 7.54 0.65
N TYR A 260 -10.91 6.37 1.26
CA TYR A 260 -10.91 5.09 0.56
C TYR A 260 -12.35 4.68 0.19
N THR A 261 -12.83 5.25 -0.91
CA THR A 261 -14.20 5.06 -1.40
C THR A 261 -14.24 5.03 -2.93
N ASN A 262 -15.35 4.57 -3.50
CA ASN A 262 -15.50 4.63 -4.95
C ASN A 262 -15.63 6.10 -5.39
N PRO A 263 -14.85 6.55 -6.39
CA PRO A 263 -14.91 7.93 -6.85
C PRO A 263 -16.30 8.25 -7.43
N VAL A 264 -16.88 9.36 -6.99
CA VAL A 264 -18.14 9.89 -7.50
C VAL A 264 -17.83 10.81 -8.67
N GLN A 265 -18.13 10.36 -9.89
CA GLN A 265 -17.89 11.11 -11.11
C GLN A 265 -18.87 12.27 -11.27
N ILE A 266 -18.33 13.46 -11.58
CA ILE A 266 -19.08 14.65 -11.95
C ILE A 266 -18.63 15.06 -13.36
N ILE A 267 -19.57 15.13 -14.29
CA ILE A 267 -19.31 15.56 -15.68
C ILE A 267 -19.96 16.93 -15.87
N GLU A 268 -19.12 17.95 -16.08
CA GLU A 268 -19.55 19.30 -16.41
C GLU A 268 -19.68 19.45 -17.93
N ARG A 269 -20.72 20.15 -18.37
CA ARG A 269 -21.00 20.37 -19.78
C ARG A 269 -21.34 21.83 -20.04
N ASP A 270 -20.96 22.33 -21.21
CA ASP A 270 -21.39 23.64 -21.69
C ASP A 270 -22.86 23.63 -22.19
N ARG A 271 -23.33 24.80 -22.64
CA ARG A 271 -24.70 24.96 -23.18
C ARG A 271 -24.95 24.14 -24.46
N ALA A 272 -23.91 23.75 -25.18
CA ALA A 272 -23.99 22.91 -26.37
C ALA A 272 -23.91 21.41 -26.03
N GLY A 273 -23.72 21.05 -24.76
CA GLY A 273 -23.61 19.68 -24.27
C GLY A 273 -22.19 19.10 -24.34
N LYS A 274 -21.19 19.88 -24.78
CA LYS A 274 -19.78 19.45 -24.82
C LYS A 274 -19.25 19.28 -23.41
N VAL A 275 -18.49 18.22 -23.15
CA VAL A 275 -17.84 18.00 -21.85
C VAL A 275 -16.75 19.07 -21.66
N THR A 276 -16.82 19.79 -20.54
CA THR A 276 -15.84 20.83 -20.17
C THR A 276 -14.95 20.42 -19.02
N ALA A 277 -15.40 19.49 -18.17
CA ALA A 277 -14.59 18.88 -17.13
C ALA A 277 -15.18 17.52 -16.71
N VAL A 278 -14.31 16.61 -16.28
CA VAL A 278 -14.69 15.38 -15.57
C VAL A 278 -13.91 15.36 -14.27
N ARG A 279 -14.65 15.39 -13.16
CA ARG A 279 -14.12 15.47 -11.79
C ARG A 279 -14.54 14.27 -10.96
N TYR A 280 -13.81 14.02 -9.89
CA TYR A 280 -14.07 12.94 -8.94
C TYR A 280 -14.12 13.48 -7.50
N GLU A 281 -15.22 13.21 -6.82
CA GLU A 281 -15.37 13.43 -5.38
C GLU A 281 -15.24 12.10 -4.63
N TYR A 282 -14.73 12.15 -3.40
CA TYR A 282 -14.54 10.99 -2.55
C TYR A 282 -15.22 11.26 -1.19
N PRO A 283 -16.50 10.87 -1.04
CA PRO A 283 -17.27 11.17 0.16
C PRO A 283 -16.58 10.63 1.42
N LYS A 284 -16.19 11.53 2.33
CA LYS A 284 -15.44 11.17 3.54
C LYS A 284 -16.26 10.27 4.48
N ASP A 285 -17.57 10.49 4.54
CA ASP A 285 -18.52 9.68 5.31
C ASP A 285 -18.71 8.26 4.75
N LYS A 286 -18.09 7.97 3.59
CA LYS A 286 -18.09 6.67 2.92
C LYS A 286 -16.68 6.10 2.75
N ASP A 287 -15.73 6.50 3.58
CA ASP A 287 -14.46 5.79 3.66
C ASP A 287 -14.73 4.35 4.12
N TYR A 288 -14.61 3.37 3.22
CA TYR A 288 -14.99 1.99 3.51
C TYR A 288 -14.08 1.34 4.56
N ILE A 289 -12.84 1.82 4.71
CA ILE A 289 -11.95 1.28 5.74
C ILE A 289 -12.45 1.75 7.10
N ILE A 290 -12.68 3.06 7.27
CA ILE A 290 -13.11 3.63 8.55
C ILE A 290 -14.56 3.29 8.90
N GLN A 291 -15.45 3.31 7.91
CA GLN A 291 -16.87 3.08 8.11
C GLN A 291 -17.21 1.60 8.34
N ASP A 292 -16.60 0.70 7.57
CA ASP A 292 -17.00 -0.70 7.51
C ASP A 292 -15.97 -1.65 8.14
N VAL A 293 -14.69 -1.52 7.80
CA VAL A 293 -13.65 -2.49 8.18
C VAL A 293 -13.18 -2.28 9.62
N VAL A 294 -12.74 -1.08 9.99
CA VAL A 294 -12.19 -0.76 11.31
C VAL A 294 -13.15 -1.18 12.45
N PRO A 295 -14.47 -0.89 12.39
CA PRO A 295 -15.40 -1.34 13.43
C PRO A 295 -15.47 -2.87 13.59
N LEU A 296 -15.30 -3.66 12.51
CA LEU A 296 -15.21 -5.11 12.62
C LEU A 296 -13.94 -5.54 13.34
N LEU A 297 -12.81 -4.91 13.01
CA LEU A 297 -11.52 -5.24 13.60
C LEU A 297 -11.49 -4.91 15.09
N GLU A 298 -12.03 -3.74 15.46
CA GLU A 298 -12.20 -3.30 16.84
C GLU A 298 -13.05 -4.31 17.64
N ALA A 299 -14.22 -4.67 17.11
CA ALA A 299 -15.14 -5.61 17.75
C ALA A 299 -14.55 -7.02 17.89
N ALA A 300 -13.72 -7.46 16.95
CA ALA A 300 -13.06 -8.75 16.98
C ALA A 300 -11.82 -8.80 17.90
N GLY A 301 -11.41 -7.64 18.45
CA GLY A 301 -10.25 -7.56 19.34
C GLY A 301 -8.92 -7.70 18.60
N VAL A 302 -8.83 -7.22 17.36
CA VAL A 302 -7.55 -7.08 16.64
C VAL A 302 -6.60 -6.19 17.46
N GLN A 303 -5.33 -6.57 17.52
CA GLN A 303 -4.32 -5.86 18.30
C GLN A 303 -3.43 -4.98 17.43
N LEU A 304 -3.18 -5.39 16.18
CA LEU A 304 -2.32 -4.67 15.24
C LEU A 304 -2.93 -4.70 13.84
N VAL A 305 -3.03 -3.51 13.25
CA VAL A 305 -3.26 -3.28 11.83
C VAL A 305 -1.95 -2.77 11.22
N TYR A 306 -1.36 -3.56 10.32
CA TYR A 306 -0.07 -3.24 9.70
C TYR A 306 -0.24 -2.90 8.21
N TYR A 307 0.35 -1.80 7.75
CA TYR A 307 0.15 -1.25 6.40
C TYR A 307 1.34 -0.41 5.90
N GLY A 308 1.24 0.08 4.66
CA GLY A 308 2.29 0.81 3.95
C GLY A 308 1.72 1.98 3.13
N HIS A 309 2.15 2.07 1.87
CA HIS A 309 1.67 2.97 0.82
C HIS A 309 2.13 4.43 0.89
N SER A 310 2.34 5.04 2.07
CA SER A 310 2.72 6.46 2.17
C SER A 310 4.21 6.73 2.35
N HIS A 311 5.03 5.68 2.36
CA HIS A 311 6.49 5.72 2.37
C HIS A 311 7.06 6.47 3.59
N LEU A 312 6.56 6.13 4.78
CA LEU A 312 7.02 6.70 6.04
C LEU A 312 6.83 5.69 7.18
N TRP A 313 7.30 6.05 8.36
CA TRP A 313 6.94 5.38 9.60
C TRP A 313 6.09 6.31 10.45
N ASN A 314 4.98 5.80 10.97
CA ASN A 314 4.19 6.43 12.03
C ASN A 314 3.33 5.36 12.73
N ARG A 315 2.82 5.70 13.90
CA ARG A 315 1.99 4.80 14.69
C ARG A 315 0.80 5.54 15.28
N PHE A 316 -0.34 4.86 15.33
CA PHE A 316 -1.55 5.33 16.00
C PHE A 316 -2.09 4.24 16.92
N VAL A 317 -3.00 4.63 17.80
CA VAL A 317 -3.73 3.71 18.67
C VAL A 317 -5.15 4.23 18.86
N ASP A 318 -6.15 3.37 18.74
CA ASP A 318 -7.55 3.74 18.99
C ASP A 318 -7.90 3.76 20.49
N GLY A 319 -9.16 4.07 20.80
CA GLY A 319 -9.67 4.04 22.17
C GLY A 319 -9.75 2.65 22.80
N ASN A 320 -9.69 1.57 22.00
CA ASN A 320 -9.73 0.19 22.46
C ASN A 320 -8.30 -0.39 22.68
N GLY A 321 -7.26 0.33 22.27
CA GLY A 321 -5.86 -0.12 22.31
C GLY A 321 -5.43 -0.96 21.11
N MET A 322 -6.13 -0.90 19.97
CA MET A 322 -5.68 -1.48 18.70
C MET A 322 -4.62 -0.56 18.09
N HIS A 323 -3.48 -1.12 17.73
CA HIS A 323 -2.38 -0.38 17.13
C HIS A 323 -2.51 -0.33 15.61
N PHE A 324 -2.14 0.81 15.04
CA PHE A 324 -1.99 1.01 13.60
C PHE A 324 -0.55 1.40 13.33
N LEU A 325 0.14 0.66 12.48
CA LEU A 325 1.55 0.86 12.20
C LEU A 325 1.79 0.95 10.69
N GLU A 326 2.35 2.08 10.25
CA GLU A 326 2.99 2.20 8.95
C GLU A 326 4.50 2.06 9.14
N SER A 327 5.17 1.19 8.38
CA SER A 327 6.63 1.00 8.44
C SER A 327 7.20 0.79 7.04
N SER A 328 7.07 1.79 6.18
CA SER A 328 7.35 1.76 4.73
C SER A 328 8.48 2.71 4.30
N ASN A 329 9.32 3.20 5.23
CA ASN A 329 10.33 4.21 4.92
C ASN A 329 11.68 3.61 4.46
N VAL A 330 11.87 3.47 3.14
CA VAL A 330 13.06 2.83 2.52
C VAL A 330 13.73 3.63 1.40
N GLY A 331 13.62 4.96 1.41
CA GLY A 331 14.39 5.83 0.49
C GLY A 331 13.61 6.55 -0.58
N ASN A 332 12.29 6.62 -0.44
CA ASN A 332 11.41 7.36 -1.35
C ASN A 332 10.22 7.97 -0.59
N SER A 333 10.50 8.62 0.54
CA SER A 333 9.48 9.29 1.34
C SER A 333 8.98 10.57 0.67
N TYR A 334 7.66 10.77 0.71
CA TYR A 334 6.98 11.99 0.27
C TYR A 334 6.71 12.98 1.42
N GLY A 335 7.23 12.69 2.61
CA GLY A 335 7.05 13.52 3.80
C GLY A 335 5.78 13.17 4.59
N ALA A 336 5.74 13.66 5.83
CA ALA A 336 4.54 13.70 6.65
C ALA A 336 3.91 15.10 6.57
N HIS A 337 2.60 15.17 6.37
CA HIS A 337 1.88 16.41 6.17
C HIS A 337 1.34 16.97 7.49
N VAL A 338 2.20 17.74 8.17
CA VAL A 338 1.91 18.39 9.45
C VAL A 338 2.28 19.87 9.40
N GLY A 339 1.62 20.69 10.22
CA GLY A 339 1.89 22.13 10.30
C GLY A 339 1.74 22.82 8.94
N GLU A 340 2.80 23.50 8.49
CA GLU A 340 2.83 24.19 7.20
C GLU A 340 3.06 23.27 6.00
N ASN A 341 3.52 22.02 6.21
CA ASN A 341 3.63 21.04 5.14
C ASN A 341 2.26 20.43 4.83
N LYS A 342 1.53 21.04 3.91
CA LYS A 342 0.16 20.65 3.53
C LYS A 342 0.15 19.65 2.37
N ARG A 343 -0.77 18.70 2.40
CA ARG A 343 -1.12 17.85 1.27
C ARG A 343 -1.65 18.71 0.12
N PRO A 344 -1.33 18.36 -1.14
CA PRO A 344 -1.99 18.96 -2.30
C PRO A 344 -3.43 18.46 -2.39
N VAL A 345 -4.36 19.27 -1.88
CA VAL A 345 -5.80 19.02 -1.92
C VAL A 345 -6.53 20.07 -2.75
N PRO A 346 -7.60 19.71 -3.46
CA PRO A 346 -8.28 20.65 -4.33
C PRO A 346 -9.15 21.64 -3.53
N THR A 347 -9.35 22.83 -4.11
CA THR A 347 -10.28 23.85 -3.60
C THR A 347 -11.53 23.91 -4.48
N GLY A 348 -12.67 24.32 -3.93
CA GLY A 348 -13.94 24.38 -4.68
C GLY A 348 -14.56 23.00 -4.97
N TYR A 349 -14.16 21.99 -4.22
CA TYR A 349 -14.78 20.66 -4.22
C TYR A 349 -15.86 20.60 -3.16
N LYS A 350 -16.83 19.69 -3.35
CA LYS A 350 -17.91 19.51 -2.37
C LYS A 350 -17.35 18.88 -1.09
N GLU A 351 -16.47 17.90 -1.24
CA GLU A 351 -15.79 17.27 -0.13
C GLU A 351 -14.66 18.15 0.40
N ASN A 352 -14.46 18.12 1.72
CA ASN A 352 -13.34 18.78 2.36
C ASN A 352 -12.23 17.77 2.64
N TYR A 353 -11.13 17.87 1.88
CA TYR A 353 -9.99 16.99 2.00
C TYR A 353 -8.98 17.52 3.03
N SER A 354 -8.61 16.70 4.02
CA SER A 354 -7.69 17.10 5.09
C SER A 354 -6.29 17.40 4.55
N ALA A 355 -5.91 18.68 4.58
CA ALA A 355 -4.59 19.12 4.15
C ALA A 355 -3.45 18.70 5.09
N THR A 356 -3.72 18.40 6.36
CA THR A 356 -2.70 18.05 7.36
C THR A 356 -3.23 17.01 8.34
N GLY A 357 -2.34 16.41 9.13
CA GLY A 357 -2.68 15.45 10.19
C GLY A 357 -3.24 14.14 9.64
N ASP A 358 -3.79 13.31 10.54
CA ASP A 358 -4.55 12.14 10.14
C ASP A 358 -5.97 12.54 9.71
N PRO A 359 -6.41 12.28 8.45
CA PRO A 359 -7.76 12.62 8.01
C PRO A 359 -8.85 11.92 8.84
N ASN A 360 -8.53 10.80 9.48
CA ASN A 360 -9.47 9.92 10.17
C ASN A 360 -9.49 10.10 11.70
N GLY A 361 -8.77 11.13 12.20
CA GLY A 361 -9.00 11.72 13.51
C GLY A 361 -8.20 11.12 14.67
N LEU A 362 -7.25 10.22 14.42
CA LEU A 362 -6.32 9.76 15.46
C LEU A 362 -5.08 10.66 15.55
N GLU A 363 -4.62 10.89 16.78
CA GLU A 363 -3.35 11.57 17.02
C GLU A 363 -2.18 10.59 16.86
N PRO A 364 -1.09 10.98 16.17
CA PRO A 364 0.06 10.10 15.99
C PRO A 364 0.81 9.93 17.32
N VAL A 365 1.25 8.71 17.60
CA VAL A 365 1.96 8.37 18.82
C VAL A 365 3.45 8.71 18.68
N MET A 366 3.97 9.43 19.67
CA MET A 366 5.41 9.71 19.75
C MET A 366 6.20 8.42 20.01
N PRO A 367 7.33 8.18 19.29
CA PRO A 367 8.24 7.10 19.61
C PRO A 367 8.67 7.09 21.09
N THR A 368 8.68 5.91 21.71
CA THR A 368 8.84 5.77 23.16
C THR A 368 10.29 5.72 23.65
N ILE A 369 11.28 5.55 22.76
CA ILE A 369 12.68 5.34 23.16
C ILE A 369 13.57 6.48 22.67
N GLU A 370 13.66 6.69 21.35
CA GLU A 370 14.58 7.66 20.76
C GLU A 370 13.99 8.32 19.50
N PRO A 371 12.94 9.15 19.65
CA PRO A 371 12.30 9.81 18.52
C PRO A 371 13.30 10.66 17.73
N LEU A 372 13.09 10.74 16.41
CA LEU A 372 13.77 11.73 15.59
C LEU A 372 13.37 13.14 16.03
N LEU A 373 14.32 14.08 15.93
CA LEU A 373 14.06 15.48 16.19
C LEU A 373 13.83 16.23 14.88
N GLY A 374 12.85 17.13 14.86
CA GLY A 374 12.61 18.06 13.76
C GLY A 374 13.60 19.22 13.76
N GLU A 375 13.48 20.11 12.77
CA GLU A 375 14.34 21.30 12.64
C GLU A 375 14.27 22.25 13.84
N ASN A 376 13.15 22.26 14.54
CA ASN A 376 12.92 23.00 15.78
C ASN A 376 13.44 22.28 17.04
N ASN A 377 14.18 21.18 16.87
CA ASN A 377 14.72 20.32 17.92
C ASN A 377 13.64 19.66 18.81
N GLN A 378 12.40 19.54 18.30
CA GLN A 378 11.31 18.84 18.99
C GLN A 378 11.17 17.39 18.48
N PRO A 379 10.79 16.43 19.35
CA PRO A 379 10.47 15.07 18.94
C PRO A 379 9.39 15.01 17.85
N LEU A 380 9.58 14.15 16.87
CA LEU A 380 8.65 13.88 15.78
C LEU A 380 7.93 12.55 15.99
N PRO A 381 6.59 12.49 15.78
CA PRO A 381 5.84 11.25 15.90
C PRO A 381 5.90 10.39 14.63
N TYR A 382 6.88 10.64 13.76
CA TYR A 382 7.04 9.96 12.47
C TYR A 382 8.51 9.95 12.03
N ILE A 383 8.83 9.07 11.07
CA ILE A 383 10.04 9.13 10.27
C ILE A 383 9.64 9.19 8.80
N ALA A 384 9.94 10.31 8.14
CA ALA A 384 9.71 10.50 6.72
C ALA A 384 11.03 11.01 6.10
N SER A 385 11.85 10.10 5.57
CA SER A 385 13.24 10.39 5.21
C SER A 385 13.72 9.60 3.99
N ASN A 386 14.56 10.24 3.17
CA ASN A 386 15.29 9.58 2.08
C ASN A 386 16.71 9.15 2.47
N ASP A 387 17.06 9.32 3.75
CA ASP A 387 18.40 9.03 4.30
C ASP A 387 18.34 8.01 5.46
N VAL A 388 17.22 7.93 6.17
CA VAL A 388 17.03 7.05 7.32
C VAL A 388 16.05 5.93 6.99
N THR A 389 16.48 4.68 6.99
CA THR A 389 15.61 3.53 6.71
C THR A 389 15.02 2.96 7.99
N VAL A 390 13.81 2.36 7.92
CA VAL A 390 13.06 1.88 9.10
C VAL A 390 12.59 0.44 8.92
N PHE A 391 12.66 -0.36 9.98
CA PHE A 391 12.04 -1.68 10.06
C PHE A 391 11.48 -1.95 11.46
N SER A 392 10.54 -2.88 11.56
CA SER A 392 9.88 -3.24 12.82
C SER A 392 9.90 -4.76 13.03
N ILE A 393 10.10 -5.19 14.29
CA ILE A 393 10.22 -6.59 14.67
C ILE A 393 9.18 -6.89 15.76
N LEU A 394 8.36 -7.92 15.55
CA LEU A 394 7.47 -8.49 16.56
C LEU A 394 8.15 -9.71 17.19
N ASP A 395 8.35 -9.67 18.50
CA ASP A 395 8.71 -10.84 19.30
C ASP A 395 7.43 -11.48 19.85
N THR A 396 7.06 -12.67 19.39
CA THR A 396 5.84 -13.38 19.82
C THR A 396 5.96 -13.96 21.23
N GLY A 397 7.19 -14.18 21.74
CA GLY A 397 7.41 -14.61 23.12
C GLY A 397 6.92 -13.56 24.12
N THR A 398 7.19 -12.29 23.84
CA THR A 398 6.85 -11.15 24.72
C THR A 398 5.64 -10.35 24.25
N GLY A 399 5.25 -10.47 22.98
CA GLY A 399 4.21 -9.67 22.33
C GLY A 399 4.66 -8.24 22.03
N ILE A 400 5.96 -7.99 22.02
CA ILE A 400 6.52 -6.65 21.87
C ILE A 400 6.87 -6.39 20.41
N VAL A 401 6.38 -5.27 19.88
CA VAL A 401 6.79 -4.71 18.59
C VAL A 401 7.83 -3.62 18.84
N THR A 402 8.99 -3.75 18.22
CA THR A 402 10.11 -2.82 18.34
C THR A 402 10.47 -2.26 16.96
N SER A 403 10.55 -0.93 16.84
CA SER A 403 10.95 -0.26 15.60
C SER A 403 12.39 0.23 15.69
N TYR A 404 13.11 0.07 14.58
CA TYR A 404 14.52 0.39 14.42
C TYR A 404 14.72 1.33 13.24
N ARG A 405 15.71 2.22 13.35
CA ARG A 405 16.11 3.15 12.31
C ARG A 405 17.60 3.06 12.05
N PHE A 406 18.00 3.25 10.80
CA PHE A 406 19.40 3.28 10.39
C PHE A 406 19.67 4.45 9.43
N ASP A 407 20.67 5.27 9.74
CA ASP A 407 21.05 6.44 8.92
C ASP A 407 22.10 6.05 7.88
N THR A 408 21.66 5.95 6.62
CA THR A 408 22.52 5.54 5.50
C THR A 408 23.60 6.56 5.15
N ARG A 409 23.54 7.79 5.67
CA ARG A 409 24.61 8.79 5.53
C ARG A 409 25.83 8.44 6.39
N SER A 410 25.64 7.62 7.42
CA SER A 410 26.67 7.16 8.35
C SER A 410 26.74 5.64 8.31
N PRO A 411 27.30 5.03 7.24
CA PRO A 411 27.22 3.58 7.02
C PRO A 411 27.84 2.72 8.12
N ASN A 412 28.76 3.28 8.90
CA ASN A 412 29.42 2.62 10.04
C ASN A 412 28.73 2.89 11.39
N SER A 413 27.57 3.56 11.39
CA SER A 413 26.80 3.80 12.62
C SER A 413 26.00 2.58 13.03
N ASP A 414 25.63 2.53 14.32
CA ASP A 414 24.77 1.49 14.85
C ASP A 414 23.32 1.69 14.39
N VAL A 415 22.57 0.59 14.37
CA VAL A 415 21.12 0.63 14.23
C VAL A 415 20.49 1.09 15.54
N ILE A 416 19.61 2.07 15.47
CA ILE A 416 19.01 2.70 16.65
C ILE A 416 17.60 2.13 16.86
N LYS A 417 17.36 1.60 18.05
CA LYS A 417 16.00 1.29 18.53
C LYS A 417 15.32 2.60 18.94
N PHE A 418 14.17 2.92 18.35
CA PHE A 418 13.55 4.24 18.57
C PHE A 418 12.10 4.21 19.08
N ASP A 419 11.35 3.14 18.81
CA ASP A 419 9.99 2.96 19.35
C ASP A 419 9.78 1.51 19.82
N GLN A 420 8.90 1.34 20.79
CA GLN A 420 8.46 0.05 21.27
C GLN A 420 7.05 0.13 21.86
N PHE A 421 6.24 -0.88 21.59
CA PHE A 421 4.93 -1.07 22.20
C PHE A 421 4.59 -2.57 22.32
N GLN A 422 3.63 -2.91 23.19
CA GLN A 422 3.23 -4.29 23.44
C GLN A 422 1.82 -4.55 22.92
N LEU A 423 1.65 -5.65 22.19
CA LEU A 423 0.35 -6.18 21.83
C LEU A 423 -0.30 -6.77 23.08
N ARG A 424 -1.36 -6.12 23.57
CA ARG A 424 -2.07 -6.57 24.77
C ARG A 424 -2.92 -7.78 24.44
N LEU A 425 -2.77 -8.86 25.20
CA LEU A 425 -3.75 -9.94 25.20
C LEU A 425 -5.08 -9.34 25.67
N ARG A 426 -6.13 -9.47 24.85
CA ARG A 426 -7.48 -9.09 25.23
C ARG A 426 -8.17 -10.36 25.73
N ASP A 427 -8.63 -10.33 26.98
CA ASP A 427 -9.41 -11.40 27.61
C ASP A 427 -10.76 -11.61 26.90
#